data_AF-A0A1H8I302-F1
#
_entry.id   AF-A0A1H8I302-F1
#
_cell.length_a   1.000
_cell.length_b   1.000
_cell.length_c   1.000
_cell.angle_alpha   90.00
_cell.angle_beta   90.00
_cell.angle_gamma   90.00
#
_symmetry.space_group_name_H-M   'P 1'
#
loop_
_entity.id
_entity.type
_entity.pdbx_description
1 polymer ?
#
loop_
_entity_poly.entity_id
_entity_poly.type
_entity_poly.pdbx_seq_one_letter_code
_entity_poly.pdbx_strand_id
1 'polypeptide(L)'
;MKGLLKGLGVTLKSLTEKKVTTSYPDVPIIMPDRYRGIQHFEPDKCIVCNQCVRICPTECITLTGKANPDPEKKGKVIDTYDINFEICILCDLCTEVCPTEAIVMTGNFELASYSRDELFKDLKWLDENNNNVRQDNNNIGAPAAAKGGAK
;
A
#
# COMPACT_ATOMS: atom_id res chain seq x y z
N MET A 1 50.36 -9.77 -18.47
CA MET A 1 50.39 -9.65 -16.99
C MET A 1 49.92 -8.29 -16.46
N LYS A 2 50.24 -7.14 -17.08
CA LYS A 2 49.80 -5.80 -16.62
C LYS A 2 48.27 -5.64 -16.42
N GLY A 3 47.45 -6.24 -17.29
CA GLY A 3 45.99 -6.22 -17.17
C GLY A 3 45.46 -6.96 -15.94
N LEU A 4 46.06 -8.12 -15.60
CA LEU A 4 45.69 -8.90 -14.41
C LEU A 4 45.99 -8.13 -13.13
N LEU A 5 47.18 -7.53 -13.04
CA LEU A 5 47.58 -6.71 -11.89
C LEU A 5 46.68 -5.47 -11.74
N LYS A 6 46.31 -4.84 -12.86
CA LYS A 6 45.37 -3.70 -12.86
C LYS A 6 43.98 -4.12 -12.35
N GLY A 7 43.48 -5.28 -12.76
CA GLY A 7 42.20 -5.82 -12.28
C GLY A 7 42.22 -6.15 -10.79
N LEU A 8 43.26 -6.84 -10.32
CA LEU A 8 43.46 -7.12 -8.89
C LEU A 8 43.58 -5.84 -8.06
N GLY A 9 44.19 -4.78 -8.61
CA GLY A 9 44.24 -3.48 -7.96
C GLY A 9 42.85 -2.84 -7.73
N VAL A 10 41.91 -3.03 -8.66
CA VAL A 10 40.51 -2.61 -8.48
C VAL A 10 39.85 -3.43 -7.38
N THR A 11 40.02 -4.75 -7.40
CA THR A 11 39.48 -5.62 -6.34
C THR A 11 40.00 -5.25 -4.96
N LEU A 12 41.30 -4.99 -4.83
CA LEU A 12 41.90 -4.60 -3.56
C LEU A 12 41.37 -3.24 -3.07
N LYS A 13 41.16 -2.28 -3.98
CA LYS A 13 40.53 -1.00 -3.66
C LYS A 13 39.12 -1.22 -3.09
N SER A 14 38.28 -1.98 -3.80
CA SER A 14 36.90 -2.25 -3.37
C SER A 14 36.79 -3.04 -2.06
N LEU A 15 37.77 -3.89 -1.71
CA LEU A 15 37.79 -4.58 -0.42
C LEU A 15 37.83 -3.64 0.79
N THR A 16 38.41 -2.45 0.63
CA THR A 16 38.55 -1.45 1.69
C THR A 16 37.44 -0.39 1.69
N GLU A 17 36.58 -0.38 0.67
CA GLU A 17 35.48 0.58 0.56
C GLU A 17 34.37 0.30 1.59
N LYS A 18 33.57 1.32 1.89
CA LYS A 18 32.42 1.20 2.80
C LYS A 18 31.39 0.27 2.16
N LYS A 19 30.91 -0.72 2.93
CA LYS A 19 29.86 -1.65 2.48
C LYS A 19 28.54 -0.90 2.31
N VAL A 20 27.83 -1.21 1.23
CA VAL A 20 26.49 -0.67 0.92
C VAL A 20 25.35 -1.51 1.51
N THR A 21 25.67 -2.63 2.16
CA THR A 21 24.70 -3.56 2.75
C THR A 21 23.92 -2.92 3.91
N THR A 22 22.62 -3.19 3.95
CA THR A 22 21.73 -2.87 5.08
C THR A 22 21.52 -4.12 5.93
N SER A 23 21.58 -3.98 7.26
CA SER A 23 21.29 -5.08 8.21
C SER A 23 19.80 -5.31 8.38
N TYR A 24 19.13 -5.83 7.35
CA TYR A 24 17.73 -6.24 7.46
C TYR A 24 17.63 -7.58 8.21
N PRO A 25 16.68 -7.77 9.16
CA PRO A 25 15.56 -6.88 9.51
C PRO A 25 15.85 -5.85 10.62
N ASP A 26 17.02 -5.87 11.26
CA ASP A 26 17.36 -4.98 12.39
C ASP A 26 17.29 -3.48 12.04
N VAL A 27 17.61 -3.14 10.78
CA VAL A 27 17.50 -1.80 10.21
C VAL A 27 16.41 -1.81 9.13
N PRO A 28 15.26 -1.14 9.35
CA PRO A 28 14.16 -1.15 8.40
C PRO A 28 14.49 -0.36 7.14
N ILE A 29 13.92 -0.78 6.01
CA ILE A 29 13.99 -0.05 4.75
C ILE A 29 12.83 0.95 4.70
N ILE A 30 13.15 2.23 4.59
CA ILE A 30 12.14 3.30 4.44
C ILE A 30 11.80 3.44 2.97
N MET A 31 10.55 3.15 2.62
CA MET A 31 10.05 3.31 1.26
C MET A 31 9.71 4.78 0.96
N PRO A 32 9.87 5.24 -0.29
CA PRO A 32 9.41 6.57 -0.67
C PRO A 32 7.88 6.66 -0.57
N ASP A 33 7.33 7.86 -0.39
CA ASP A 33 5.89 8.09 -0.18
C ASP A 33 5.01 7.51 -1.31
N ARG A 34 5.47 7.59 -2.57
CA ARG A 34 4.78 7.04 -3.75
C ARG A 34 5.01 5.55 -3.98
N TYR A 35 5.59 4.84 -3.01
CA TYR A 35 5.72 3.38 -3.09
C TYR A 35 4.35 2.71 -3.20
N ARG A 36 4.28 1.64 -3.98
CA ARG A 36 3.06 0.84 -4.17
C ARG A 36 3.18 -0.43 -3.32
N GLY A 37 2.86 -0.29 -2.04
CA GLY A 37 2.86 -1.39 -1.09
C GLY A 37 1.49 -1.99 -0.87
N ILE A 38 1.27 -2.50 0.33
CA ILE A 38 0.01 -3.13 0.74
C ILE A 38 -1.01 -2.05 1.09
N GLN A 39 -2.29 -2.22 0.73
CA GLN A 39 -3.30 -1.17 0.92
C GLN A 39 -3.71 -1.05 2.40
N HIS A 40 -3.91 0.20 2.84
CA HIS A 40 -4.67 0.55 4.03
C HIS A 40 -6.07 0.98 3.59
N PHE A 41 -7.08 0.61 4.38
CA PHE A 41 -8.47 0.95 4.10
C PHE A 41 -9.13 1.60 5.31
N GLU A 42 -9.68 2.80 5.17
CA GLU A 42 -10.40 3.54 6.20
C GLU A 42 -11.93 3.38 5.99
N PRO A 43 -12.62 2.54 6.78
CA PRO A 43 -14.03 2.22 6.54
C PRO A 43 -14.94 3.45 6.61
N ASP A 44 -14.63 4.39 7.50
CA ASP A 44 -15.42 5.61 7.75
C ASP A 44 -15.42 6.58 6.55
N LYS A 45 -14.41 6.49 5.68
CA LYS A 45 -14.33 7.30 4.45
C LYS A 45 -15.04 6.66 3.27
N CYS A 46 -15.34 5.36 3.32
CA CYS A 46 -15.92 4.64 2.19
C CYS A 46 -17.42 4.93 2.04
N ILE A 47 -17.81 5.36 0.84
CA ILE A 47 -19.20 5.65 0.46
C ILE A 47 -19.85 4.54 -0.37
N VAL A 48 -19.23 3.37 -0.45
CA VAL A 48 -19.72 2.19 -1.20
C VAL A 48 -19.97 2.47 -2.71
N CYS A 49 -19.16 3.34 -3.33
CA CYS A 49 -19.32 3.75 -4.73
C CYS A 49 -18.93 2.68 -5.76
N ASN A 50 -18.22 1.61 -5.35
CA ASN A 50 -17.72 0.53 -6.21
C ASN A 50 -16.71 0.94 -7.30
N GLN A 51 -16.13 2.14 -7.26
CA GLN A 51 -15.14 2.56 -8.27
C GLN A 51 -13.84 1.75 -8.19
N CYS A 52 -13.32 1.50 -6.98
CA CYS A 52 -12.11 0.69 -6.78
C CYS A 52 -12.29 -0.76 -7.26
N VAL A 53 -13.48 -1.34 -7.07
CA VAL A 53 -13.82 -2.67 -7.57
C VAL A 53 -13.84 -2.68 -9.11
N ARG A 54 -14.52 -1.71 -9.72
CA ARG A 54 -14.69 -1.64 -11.18
C ARG A 54 -13.40 -1.37 -11.94
N ILE A 55 -12.49 -0.60 -11.37
CA ILE A 55 -11.20 -0.28 -12.01
C ILE A 55 -10.16 -1.39 -11.83
N CYS A 56 -10.36 -2.30 -10.87
CA CYS A 56 -9.38 -3.32 -10.54
C CYS A 56 -9.18 -4.28 -11.74
N PRO A 57 -7.99 -4.31 -12.36
CA PRO A 57 -7.77 -5.09 -13.58
C PRO A 57 -7.78 -6.61 -13.35
N THR A 58 -7.64 -7.04 -12.09
CA THR A 58 -7.63 -8.46 -11.71
C THR A 58 -8.87 -8.87 -10.92
N GLU A 59 -9.82 -7.95 -10.73
CA GLU A 59 -11.07 -8.20 -9.99
C GLU A 59 -10.83 -8.76 -8.57
N CYS A 60 -9.70 -8.40 -7.96
CA CYS A 60 -9.28 -8.94 -6.65
C CYS A 60 -10.00 -8.34 -5.44
N ILE A 61 -10.85 -7.33 -5.65
CA ILE A 61 -11.51 -6.57 -4.58
C ILE A 61 -12.99 -6.93 -4.53
N THR A 62 -13.48 -7.32 -3.36
CA THR A 62 -14.91 -7.50 -3.08
C THR A 62 -15.37 -6.41 -2.13
N LEU A 63 -16.49 -5.74 -2.44
CA LEU A 63 -17.08 -4.69 -1.61
C LEU A 63 -18.59 -4.91 -1.52
N THR A 64 -19.11 -4.96 -0.30
CA THR A 64 -20.56 -4.98 -0.06
C THR A 64 -20.95 -3.83 0.86
N GLY A 65 -22.22 -3.46 0.83
CA GLY A 65 -22.76 -2.43 1.70
C GLY A 65 -24.21 -2.68 2.04
N LYS A 66 -24.59 -2.26 3.24
CA LYS A 66 -25.92 -2.38 3.83
C LYS A 66 -26.59 -1.01 3.93
N ALA A 67 -27.91 -1.01 4.16
CA ALA A 67 -28.64 0.22 4.43
C ALA A 67 -28.04 0.94 5.65
N ASN A 68 -28.05 2.28 5.62
CA ASN A 68 -27.64 3.06 6.77
C ASN A 68 -28.51 2.69 7.99
N PRO A 69 -27.92 2.38 9.16
CA PRO A 69 -28.69 2.09 10.37
C PRO A 69 -29.50 3.31 10.86
N ASP A 70 -29.10 4.52 10.49
CA ASP A 70 -29.86 5.75 10.75
C ASP A 70 -30.92 5.95 9.65
N PRO A 71 -32.23 5.83 9.97
CA PRO A 71 -33.31 5.94 8.98
C PRO A 71 -33.39 7.30 8.28
N GLU A 72 -32.88 8.36 8.91
CA GLU A 72 -32.88 9.72 8.36
C GLU A 72 -31.75 9.93 7.34
N LYS A 73 -30.70 9.08 7.39
CA LYS A 73 -29.56 9.15 6.47
C LYS A 73 -29.78 8.24 5.27
N LYS A 74 -29.97 8.85 4.10
CA LYS A 74 -30.01 8.13 2.82
C LYS A 74 -28.60 7.62 2.46
N GLY A 75 -28.51 6.39 1.95
CA GLY A 75 -27.27 5.81 1.43
C GLY A 75 -26.96 4.42 1.97
N LYS A 76 -25.79 3.91 1.61
CA LYS A 76 -25.25 2.65 2.12
C LYS A 76 -24.10 2.94 3.08
N VAL A 77 -23.96 2.09 4.09
CA VAL A 77 -22.72 1.97 4.86
C VAL A 77 -22.01 0.69 4.44
N ILE A 78 -20.69 0.67 4.56
CA ILE A 78 -19.89 -0.49 4.23
C ILE A 78 -20.28 -1.70 5.09
N ASP A 79 -20.24 -2.89 4.50
CA ASP A 79 -20.49 -4.14 5.22
C ASP A 79 -19.26 -5.05 5.18
N THR A 80 -18.75 -5.37 3.98
CA THR A 80 -17.47 -6.07 3.80
C THR A 80 -16.60 -5.37 2.78
N TYR A 81 -15.29 -5.51 2.92
CA TYR A 81 -14.29 -5.06 1.95
C TYR A 81 -13.07 -5.95 2.01
N ASP A 82 -12.85 -6.76 0.98
CA ASP A 82 -11.82 -7.77 0.99
C ASP A 82 -10.92 -7.65 -0.24
N ILE A 83 -9.62 -7.90 -0.07
CA ILE A 83 -8.64 -7.93 -1.16
C ILE A 83 -7.97 -9.31 -1.19
N ASN A 84 -8.02 -9.96 -2.35
CA ASN A 84 -7.24 -11.16 -2.63
C ASN A 84 -5.85 -10.80 -3.17
N PHE A 85 -4.84 -10.86 -2.30
CA PHE A 85 -3.47 -10.56 -2.68
C PHE A 85 -2.76 -11.64 -3.49
N GLU A 86 -3.36 -12.81 -3.69
CA GLU A 86 -2.83 -13.80 -4.64
C GLU A 86 -2.84 -13.27 -6.08
N ILE A 87 -3.83 -12.44 -6.41
CA ILE A 87 -4.05 -11.92 -7.77
C ILE A 87 -3.99 -10.38 -7.83
N CYS A 88 -3.78 -9.69 -6.72
CA CYS A 88 -3.53 -8.25 -6.72
C CYS A 88 -2.15 -7.95 -7.33
N ILE A 89 -2.11 -7.05 -8.31
CA ILE A 89 -0.86 -6.64 -9.00
C ILE A 89 -0.26 -5.35 -8.46
N LEU A 90 -0.76 -4.84 -7.32
CA LEU A 90 -0.27 -3.63 -6.63
C LEU A 90 -0.14 -2.40 -7.57
N CYS A 91 -1.10 -2.23 -8.49
CA CYS A 91 -1.01 -1.25 -9.57
C CYS A 91 -1.42 0.19 -9.20
N ASP A 92 -2.03 0.40 -8.04
CA ASP A 92 -2.46 1.72 -7.51
C ASP A 92 -3.76 2.30 -8.07
N LEU A 93 -4.39 1.66 -9.06
CA LEU A 93 -5.62 2.18 -9.68
C LEU A 93 -6.80 2.33 -8.68
N CYS A 94 -6.88 1.45 -7.68
CA CYS A 94 -7.93 1.52 -6.66
C CYS A 94 -7.82 2.77 -5.77
N THR A 95 -6.60 3.27 -5.53
CA THR A 95 -6.36 4.47 -4.72
C THR A 95 -6.59 5.72 -5.55
N GLU A 96 -6.08 5.76 -6.79
CA GLU A 96 -6.25 6.89 -7.72
C GLU A 96 -7.73 7.18 -8.01
N VAL A 97 -8.54 6.13 -8.16
CA VAL A 97 -9.97 6.28 -8.46
C VAL A 97 -10.82 6.59 -7.22
N CYS A 98 -10.29 6.40 -6.00
CA CYS A 98 -11.08 6.53 -4.79
C CYS A 98 -11.40 8.01 -4.51
N PRO A 99 -12.68 8.43 -4.58
CA PRO A 99 -13.03 9.85 -4.52
C PRO A 99 -12.96 10.42 -3.09
N THR A 100 -12.92 9.55 -2.09
CA THR A 100 -12.88 9.90 -0.66
C THR A 100 -11.58 9.46 0.01
N GLU A 101 -10.62 8.94 -0.76
CA GLU A 101 -9.34 8.42 -0.25
C GLU A 101 -9.52 7.37 0.86
N ALA A 102 -10.59 6.57 0.78
CA ALA A 102 -10.86 5.48 1.71
C ALA A 102 -9.90 4.30 1.54
N ILE A 103 -9.25 4.17 0.38
CA ILE A 103 -8.20 3.17 0.15
C ILE A 103 -6.94 3.88 -0.33
N VAL A 104 -5.84 3.59 0.34
CA VAL A 104 -4.54 4.22 0.08
C VAL A 104 -3.43 3.17 0.13
N MET A 105 -2.28 3.46 -0.48
CA MET A 105 -1.11 2.59 -0.36
C MET A 105 -0.37 2.83 0.95
N THR A 106 0.35 1.82 1.42
CA THR A 106 1.36 1.96 2.48
C THR A 106 2.76 1.72 1.92
N GLY A 107 3.77 2.02 2.73
CA GLY A 107 5.15 1.60 2.54
C GLY A 107 5.41 0.12 2.89
N ASN A 108 4.38 -0.62 3.34
CA ASN A 108 4.55 -2.01 3.75
C ASN A 108 4.65 -2.93 2.54
N PHE A 109 5.54 -3.91 2.62
CA PHE A 109 5.82 -4.86 1.53
C PHE A 109 5.94 -6.31 2.01
N GLU A 110 5.92 -6.55 3.32
CA GLU A 110 6.15 -7.86 3.93
C GLU A 110 4.85 -8.68 3.96
N LEU A 111 4.42 -9.16 2.78
CA LEU A 111 3.17 -9.90 2.59
C LEU A 111 3.34 -11.43 2.51
N ALA A 112 4.58 -11.92 2.61
CA ALA A 112 4.86 -13.34 2.50
C ALA A 112 4.12 -14.15 3.58
N SER A 113 3.56 -15.30 3.19
CA SER A 113 2.75 -16.16 4.04
C SER A 113 2.98 -17.64 3.72
N TYR A 114 2.61 -18.52 4.65
CA TYR A 114 2.72 -19.98 4.51
C TYR A 114 1.49 -20.63 3.87
N SER A 115 0.36 -19.92 3.76
CA SER A 115 -0.88 -20.44 3.17
C SER A 115 -1.52 -19.45 2.22
N ARG A 116 -2.30 -19.95 1.26
CA ARG A 116 -3.00 -19.11 0.29
C ARG A 116 -4.13 -18.31 0.95
N ASP A 117 -4.82 -18.92 1.91
CA ASP A 117 -5.95 -18.31 2.60
C ASP A 117 -5.53 -17.05 3.36
N GLU A 118 -4.30 -17.02 3.88
CA GLU A 118 -3.71 -15.85 4.52
C GLU A 118 -3.45 -14.67 3.55
N LEU A 119 -3.49 -14.86 2.23
CA LEU A 119 -3.39 -13.77 1.25
C LEU A 119 -4.75 -13.10 0.99
N PHE A 120 -5.84 -13.63 1.54
CA PHE A 120 -7.13 -12.97 1.55
C PHE A 120 -7.21 -12.06 2.78
N LYS A 121 -7.25 -10.74 2.56
CA LYS A 121 -7.29 -9.75 3.63
C LYS A 121 -8.66 -9.10 3.68
N ASP A 122 -9.29 -9.20 4.85
CA ASP A 122 -10.60 -8.63 5.10
C ASP A 122 -10.52 -7.15 5.51
N LEU A 123 -11.70 -6.56 5.68
CA LEU A 123 -11.87 -5.15 6.06
C LEU A 123 -11.07 -4.80 7.31
N LYS A 124 -11.09 -5.68 8.30
CA LYS A 124 -10.43 -5.46 9.58
C LYS A 124 -8.91 -5.46 9.42
N TRP A 125 -8.36 -6.43 8.70
CA TRP A 125 -6.92 -6.49 8.45
C TRP A 125 -6.42 -5.27 7.69
N LEU A 126 -7.17 -4.80 6.70
CA LEU A 126 -6.82 -3.61 5.89
C LEU A 126 -6.90 -2.31 6.69
N ASP A 127 -7.85 -2.19 7.61
CA ASP A 127 -7.94 -1.06 8.55
C ASP A 127 -6.77 -1.08 9.56
N GLU A 128 -6.39 -2.26 10.05
CA GLU A 128 -5.24 -2.43 10.95
C GLU A 128 -3.88 -2.20 10.27
N ASN A 129 -3.80 -2.27 8.93
CA ASN A 129 -2.60 -1.96 8.14
C ASN A 129 -2.32 -0.44 8.05
N ASN A 130 -2.36 0.27 9.18
CA ASN A 130 -2.38 1.74 9.27
C ASN A 130 -1.03 2.39 9.59
N ASN A 131 0.09 1.67 9.38
CA ASN A 131 1.44 2.21 9.50
C ASN A 131 2.07 2.45 8.12
N ASN A 132 3.05 3.36 8.06
CA ASN A 132 3.72 3.77 6.81
C ASN A 132 2.73 4.19 5.70
N VAL A 133 1.58 4.77 6.07
CA VAL A 133 0.52 5.17 5.14
C VAL A 133 1.01 6.32 4.25
N ARG A 134 0.78 6.21 2.95
CA ARG A 134 1.06 7.26 1.97
C ARG A 134 0.32 8.54 2.36
N GLN A 135 1.01 9.68 2.30
CA GLN A 135 0.42 10.96 2.72
C GLN A 135 -0.48 11.60 1.66
N ASP A 136 -0.30 11.26 0.38
CA ASP A 136 -1.00 11.90 -0.74
C ASP A 136 -1.22 10.92 -1.90
N ASN A 137 -2.47 10.69 -2.31
CA ASN A 137 -2.78 9.81 -3.45
C ASN A 137 -2.70 10.52 -4.81
N ASN A 138 -2.94 11.83 -4.85
CA ASN A 138 -3.28 12.58 -6.07
C ASN A 138 -2.55 13.92 -6.17
N ASN A 139 -1.22 13.91 -6.10
CA ASN A 139 -0.42 15.12 -6.30
C ASN A 139 -0.21 15.49 -7.79
N ILE A 140 -1.31 15.64 -8.54
CA ILE A 140 -1.35 16.44 -9.78
C ILE A 140 -1.74 17.87 -9.37
N GLY A 141 -0.82 18.58 -8.72
CA GLY A 141 -0.88 20.04 -8.55
C GLY A 141 -1.91 20.63 -7.56
N ALA A 142 -2.62 19.82 -6.77
CA ALA A 142 -3.40 20.34 -5.64
C ALA A 142 -2.48 20.52 -4.42
N PRO A 143 -2.49 21.67 -3.72
CA PRO A 143 -1.72 21.80 -2.49
C PRO A 143 -2.20 20.75 -1.50
N ALA A 144 -1.24 20.02 -0.91
CA ALA A 144 -1.48 19.02 0.14
C ALA A 144 -2.58 19.51 1.09
N ALA A 145 -3.66 18.75 1.21
CA ALA A 145 -4.69 19.03 2.19
C ALA A 145 -3.98 19.16 3.54
N ALA A 146 -4.06 20.35 4.13
CA ALA A 146 -3.39 20.66 5.39
C ALA A 146 -3.72 19.56 6.39
N LYS A 147 -2.68 18.95 6.97
CA LYS A 147 -2.77 17.93 8.00
C LYS A 147 -3.80 18.36 9.06
N GLY A 148 -5.02 17.84 8.94
CA GLY A 148 -6.04 17.90 9.97
C GLY A 148 -5.66 16.89 11.03
N GLY A 149 -5.04 17.39 12.10
CA GLY A 149 -4.50 16.57 13.17
C GLY A 149 -5.56 15.70 13.84
N ALA A 150 -5.11 14.55 14.33
CA ALA A 150 -5.77 13.82 15.39
C ALA A 150 -6.10 14.79 16.55
N LYS A 151 -7.40 14.90 16.84
CA LYS A 151 -7.96 15.24 18.14
C LYS A 151 -9.23 14.43 18.33
#